data_AF-A0A9D7C3C1-F1
#
_entry.id   AF-A0A9D7C3C1-F1
#
_cell.length_a   1.000
_cell.length_b   1.000
_cell.length_c   1.000
_cell.angle_alpha   90.00
_cell.angle_beta   90.00
_cell.angle_gamma   90.00
#
_symmetry.space_group_name_H-M   'P 1'
#
loop_
_entity.id
_entity.type
_entity.pdbx_description
1 polymer ?
#
loop_
_entity_poly.entity_id
_entity_poly.type
_entity_poly.pdbx_seq_one_letter_code
_entity_poly.pdbx_strand_id
1 'polypeptide(L)' 'MKKLLVIAVIAIVGLASCNKDYTCSCTILGQTTVSELQDVSKDDAEQACDEADAAAQLLGGSCTLD' A
#
# COMPACT_ATOMS: atom_id res chain seq x y z
N MET A 1 -11.00 -38.56 -28.71
CA MET A 1 -9.97 -37.75 -29.41
C MET A 1 -10.67 -36.83 -30.40
N LYS A 2 -10.26 -35.55 -30.49
CA LYS A 2 -10.93 -34.40 -31.14
C LYS A 2 -12.26 -34.01 -30.49
N LYS A 3 -12.28 -32.88 -29.74
CA LYS A 3 -13.08 -31.63 -29.88
C LYS A 3 -12.51 -30.65 -28.82
N LEU A 4 -11.84 -29.57 -29.20
CA LEU A 4 -12.38 -28.19 -29.16
C LEU A 4 -12.90 -27.88 -27.74
N LEU A 5 -12.28 -27.01 -26.94
CA LEU A 5 -12.23 -25.55 -27.11
C LEU A 5 -10.93 -25.03 -26.47
N VAL A 6 -9.99 -24.43 -27.22
CA VAL A 6 -9.95 -22.98 -27.48
C VAL A 6 -9.93 -22.22 -26.14
N ILE A 7 -8.74 -22.04 -25.58
CA ILE A 7 -7.96 -20.79 -25.68
C ILE A 7 -8.62 -19.67 -24.85
N ALA A 8 -7.87 -19.26 -23.83
CA ALA A 8 -7.86 -17.92 -23.27
C ALA A 8 -9.19 -17.42 -22.66
N VAL A 9 -9.53 -17.92 -21.48
CA VAL A 9 -9.93 -16.96 -20.44
C VAL A 9 -8.63 -16.32 -19.98
N ILE A 10 -8.17 -15.33 -20.74
CA ILE A 10 -7.30 -14.29 -20.18
C ILE A 10 -8.11 -13.78 -19.00
N ALA A 11 -7.68 -14.15 -17.81
CA ALA A 11 -8.12 -13.51 -16.61
C ALA A 11 -7.67 -12.06 -16.77
N ILE A 12 -8.52 -11.24 -17.36
CA ILE A 12 -8.50 -9.79 -17.20
C ILE A 12 -8.98 -9.60 -15.75
N VAL A 13 -8.19 -10.09 -14.79
CA VAL A 13 -8.12 -9.44 -13.50
C VAL A 13 -7.49 -8.13 -13.90
N GLY A 14 -8.34 -7.16 -14.21
CA GLY A 14 -7.92 -5.78 -14.13
C GLY A 14 -7.29 -5.70 -12.76
N LEU A 15 -5.97 -5.56 -12.73
CA LEU A 15 -5.30 -4.78 -11.71
C LEU A 15 -5.88 -3.36 -11.88
N ALA A 16 -7.17 -3.20 -11.55
CA ALA A 16 -7.63 -1.97 -11.00
C ALA A 16 -6.73 -1.82 -9.80
N SER A 17 -5.69 -1.02 -9.96
CA SER A 17 -5.09 -0.30 -8.87
C SER A 17 -6.28 0.27 -8.12
N CYS A 18 -6.73 -0.46 -7.10
CA CYS A 18 -7.84 -0.06 -6.26
C CYS A 18 -7.20 1.01 -5.40
N ASN A 19 -7.07 2.19 -5.98
CA ASN A 19 -6.63 3.36 -5.28
C ASN A 19 -7.65 3.59 -4.17
N LYS A 20 -7.13 3.75 -2.96
CA LYS A 20 -7.92 3.91 -1.75
C LYS A 20 -7.22 4.94 -0.89
N ASP A 21 -7.98 5.41 0.08
CA ASP A 21 -7.44 6.24 1.12
C ASP A 21 -6.78 5.34 2.17
N TYR A 22 -5.51 5.62 2.43
CA TYR A 22 -4.71 4.98 3.46
C TYR A 22 -4.24 6.05 4.45
N THR A 23 -3.90 5.61 5.65
CA THR A 23 -3.43 6.49 6.71
C THR A 23 -2.11 5.97 7.26
N CYS A 24 -1.05 6.77 7.19
CA CYS A 24 0.23 6.44 7.82
C CYS A 24 0.34 7.18 9.16
N SER A 25 0.32 6.42 10.26
CA SER A 25 0.42 6.92 11.63
C SER A 25 1.82 6.71 12.18
N CYS A 26 2.58 7.79 12.37
CA CYS A 26 3.94 7.79 12.88
C CYS A 26 3.99 8.24 14.35
N THR A 27 4.57 7.44 15.23
CA THR A 27 4.84 7.82 16.62
C THR A 27 6.32 8.05 16.82
N ILE A 28 6.72 9.28 17.14
CA ILE A 28 8.11 9.67 17.38
C ILE A 28 8.18 10.40 18.71
N LEU A 29 9.04 9.95 19.63
CA LEU A 29 9.23 10.56 20.96
C LEU A 29 7.92 10.76 21.75
N GLY A 30 6.96 9.83 21.60
CA GLY A 30 5.65 9.87 22.26
C GLY A 30 4.62 10.78 21.60
N GLN A 31 4.95 11.42 20.48
CA GLN A 31 4.02 12.22 19.67
C GLN A 31 3.59 11.42 18.44
N THR A 32 2.29 11.25 18.25
CA THR A 32 1.73 10.62 17.05
C THR A 32 1.37 11.68 16.02
N THR A 33 1.85 11.48 14.79
CA THR A 33 1.53 12.27 13.60
C THR A 33 0.85 11.37 12.60
N VAL A 34 -0.22 11.86 11.98
CA VAL A 34 -1.03 11.10 11.03
C VAL A 34 -0.92 11.75 9.66
N SER A 35 -0.63 10.96 8.64
CA SER A 35 -0.55 11.38 7.24
C SER A 35 -1.59 10.65 6.42
N GLU A 36 -2.51 11.40 5.80
CA GLU A 36 -3.54 10.86 4.92
C GLU A 36 -2.97 10.72 3.50
N LEU A 37 -3.08 9.52 2.94
CA LEU A 37 -2.65 9.17 1.59
C LEU A 37 -3.92 8.87 0.77
N GLN A 38 -4.43 9.86 0.06
CA GLN A 38 -5.71 9.78 -0.65
C GLN A 38 -5.54 9.22 -2.06
N ASP A 39 -6.46 8.34 -2.47
CA ASP A 39 -6.52 7.77 -3.81
C ASP A 39 -5.16 7.25 -4.32
N VAL A 40 -4.41 6.54 -3.46
CA VAL A 40 -3.13 5.91 -3.82
C VAL A 40 -3.26 4.40 -3.88
N SER A 41 -2.36 3.74 -4.63
CA SER A 41 -2.27 2.29 -4.59
C SER A 41 -1.74 1.82 -3.23
N LYS A 42 -2.06 0.58 -2.85
CA LYS A 42 -1.52 -0.01 -1.60
C LYS A 42 0.01 -0.04 -1.59
N ASP A 43 0.62 -0.36 -2.72
CA ASP A 43 2.07 -0.46 -2.85
C ASP A 43 2.74 0.92 -2.70
N ASP A 44 2.13 1.98 -3.28
CA ASP A 44 2.60 3.36 -3.11
C ASP A 44 2.41 3.84 -1.66
N ALA A 45 1.30 3.44 -1.03
CA ALA A 45 1.02 3.78 0.37
C ALA A 45 2.00 3.11 1.34
N GLU A 46 2.29 1.83 1.13
CA GLU A 46 3.32 1.09 1.87
C GLU A 46 4.69 1.72 1.68
N GLN A 47 5.10 2.00 0.44
CA GLN A 47 6.39 2.65 0.18
C GLN A 47 6.52 4.00 0.88
N ALA A 48 5.51 4.86 0.78
CA ALA A 48 5.52 6.17 1.43
C ALA A 48 5.58 6.06 2.97
N CYS A 49 4.86 5.11 3.55
CA CYS A 49 4.85 4.92 5.00
C CYS A 49 6.12 4.23 5.51
N ASP A 50 6.71 3.32 4.74
CA ASP A 50 7.98 2.65 5.05
C ASP A 50 9.16 3.65 5.00
N GLU A 51 9.15 4.60 4.06
CA GLU A 51 10.13 5.68 4.03
C GLU A 51 10.03 6.57 5.27
N ALA A 52 8.82 6.90 5.70
CA ALA A 52 8.57 7.64 6.93
C ALA A 52 8.96 6.84 8.18
N ASP A 53 8.67 5.54 8.19
CA ASP A 53 9.05 4.62 9.27
C ASP A 53 10.57 4.54 9.41
N ALA A 54 11.30 4.37 8.31
CA ALA A 54 12.76 4.35 8.32
C ALA A 54 13.34 5.64 8.91
N ALA A 55 12.75 6.80 8.59
CA ALA A 55 13.14 8.08 9.19
C ALA A 55 12.76 8.16 10.69
N ALA A 56 11.58 7.66 11.06
CA ALA A 56 11.12 7.63 12.45
C ALA A 56 11.99 6.73 13.33
N GLN A 57 12.41 5.57 12.83
CA GLN A 57 13.28 4.62 13.53
C GLN A 57 14.63 5.23 13.92
N LEU A 58 15.20 6.11 13.09
CA LEU A 58 16.43 6.85 13.41
C LEU A 58 16.29 7.73 14.65
N LEU A 59 15.06 8.14 14.97
CA LEU A 59 14.71 8.97 16.12
C LEU A 59 14.08 8.15 17.27
N GLY A 60 14.07 6.81 17.16
CA GLY A 60 13.46 5.91 18.13
C GLY A 60 11.93 5.86 18.06
N GLY A 61 11.34 6.23 16.92
CA GLY A 61 9.92 6.13 16.62
C GLY A 61 9.58 4.96 15.69
N SER A 62 8.32 4.88 15.28
CA SER A 62 7.80 3.90 14.31
C SER A 62 6.56 4.43 13.61
N CYS A 63 6.31 4.01 12.37
CA CYS A 63 5.10 4.29 11.61
C CYS A 63 4.34 3.01 11.26
N THR A 64 3.01 3.15 11.16
CA THR A 64 2.10 2.07 10.79
C THR A 64 1.16 2.56 9.71
N LEU A 65 0.99 1.78 8.65
CA LEU A 65 -0.03 2.00 7.62
C LEU A 65 -1.35 1.35 8.05
N ASP A 66 -2.41 2.14 8.07
CA ASP A 66 -3.82 1.76 8.32
C ASP A 66 -4.69 1.98 7.08
#